data_AF-A0A354PEI4-F1
#
_entry.id   AF-A0A354PEI4-F1
#
_cell.length_a   1.000
_cell.length_b   1.000
_cell.length_c   1.000
_cell.angle_alpha   90.00
_cell.angle_beta   90.00
_cell.angle_gamma   90.00
#
_symmetry.space_group_name_H-M   'P 1'
#
loop_
_entity.id
_entity.type
_entity.pdbx_description
1 polymer ?
#
loop_
_entity_poly.entity_id
_entity_poly.type
_entity_poly.pdbx_seq_one_letter_code
_entity_poly.pdbx_strand_id
1 'polypeptide(L)'
;MLRHVGISAFQTVLLPDVEPAEIKRLNHSSLDSLRSSGLDVPSELSRVFQIVEPLIDDDGHRVHFVSELFDVIRNLHRWNSEVDTADGAALWKRRTVTYFVFDPVSKLFAPSKYCAYVMPVRSGPIGSASATGLMNLQTYCKLDETDRRFDGNRARTHLTNNLGMKLVTPAEMPAVASAFDEWLSMHNASTKVHSTGCKFLIPPTWYR
;
A
#
# COMPACT_ATOMS: atom_id res chain seq x y z
N MET A 1 10.42 2.51 -9.86
CA MET A 1 11.77 3.02 -10.26
C MET A 1 11.80 4.47 -10.77
N LEU A 2 10.91 4.95 -11.64
CA LEU A 2 11.03 6.30 -12.26
C LEU A 2 10.56 7.49 -11.38
N ARG A 3 9.59 7.29 -10.48
CA ARG A 3 9.15 8.35 -9.53
C ARG A 3 10.24 8.74 -8.51
N HIS A 4 11.16 7.83 -8.24
CA HIS A 4 12.25 8.03 -7.29
C HIS A 4 13.32 8.99 -7.85
N VAL A 5 13.32 9.21 -9.16
CA VAL A 5 14.23 10.15 -9.85
C VAL A 5 13.50 11.40 -10.35
N GLY A 6 12.30 11.68 -9.84
CA GLY A 6 11.55 12.90 -10.15
C GLY A 6 10.86 12.91 -11.52
N ILE A 7 10.76 11.76 -12.19
CA ILE A 7 9.95 11.61 -13.41
C ILE A 7 8.53 11.21 -12.96
N SER A 8 7.52 11.96 -13.42
CA SER A 8 6.10 11.64 -13.18
C SER A 8 5.64 10.45 -14.05
N ALA A 9 6.30 9.31 -13.89
CA ALA A 9 5.98 8.06 -14.58
C ALA A 9 5.45 7.02 -13.58
N PHE A 10 4.38 6.33 -13.97
CA PHE A 10 3.64 5.40 -13.16
C PHE A 10 3.77 4.01 -13.78
N GLN A 11 4.18 3.04 -12.98
CA GLN A 11 4.17 1.63 -13.36
C GLN A 11 3.16 0.93 -12.47
N THR A 12 2.21 0.24 -13.07
CA THR A 12 1.18 -0.54 -12.37
C THR A 12 0.91 -1.82 -13.15
N VAL A 13 0.54 -2.88 -12.42
CA VAL A 13 0.07 -4.13 -13.02
C VAL A 13 -1.35 -3.89 -13.53
N LEU A 14 -1.64 -4.35 -14.75
CA LEU A 14 -3.00 -4.35 -15.28
C LEU A 14 -3.76 -5.58 -14.79
N LEU A 15 -5.04 -5.39 -14.46
CA LEU A 15 -5.93 -6.46 -13.98
C LEU A 15 -5.34 -7.21 -12.76
N PRO A 16 -5.04 -6.51 -11.65
CA PRO A 16 -4.33 -7.08 -10.50
C PRO A 16 -5.08 -8.25 -9.81
N ASP A 17 -6.39 -8.36 -10.02
CA ASP A 17 -7.22 -9.45 -9.50
C ASP A 17 -7.22 -10.70 -10.39
N VAL A 18 -6.59 -10.64 -11.57
CA VAL A 18 -6.58 -11.73 -12.55
C VAL A 18 -5.28 -12.52 -12.42
N GLU A 19 -5.41 -13.83 -12.27
CA GLU A 19 -4.26 -14.73 -12.12
C GLU A 19 -3.41 -14.79 -13.41
N PRO A 20 -2.09 -15.00 -13.32
CA PRO A 20 -1.18 -14.98 -14.48
C PRO A 20 -1.56 -15.98 -15.59
N ALA A 21 -2.11 -17.14 -15.23
CA ALA A 21 -2.58 -18.13 -16.20
C ALA A 21 -3.72 -17.58 -17.08
N GLU A 22 -4.61 -16.78 -16.47
CA GLU A 22 -5.72 -16.16 -17.16
C GLU A 22 -5.26 -14.99 -18.02
N ILE A 23 -4.33 -14.16 -17.53
CA ILE A 23 -3.67 -13.15 -18.36
C ILE A 23 -3.00 -13.79 -19.58
N LYS A 24 -2.32 -14.92 -19.40
CA LYS A 24 -1.72 -15.67 -20.51
C LYS A 24 -2.78 -16.13 -21.51
N ARG A 25 -3.92 -16.66 -21.04
CA ARG A 25 -5.04 -17.05 -21.91
C ARG A 25 -5.59 -15.86 -22.71
N LEU A 26 -5.80 -14.72 -22.04
CA LEU A 26 -6.28 -13.49 -22.67
C LEU A 26 -5.30 -12.97 -23.74
N ASN A 27 -4.00 -12.97 -23.45
CA ASN A 27 -2.97 -12.53 -24.40
C ASN A 27 -2.88 -13.39 -25.67
N HIS A 28 -3.36 -14.65 -25.63
CA HIS A 28 -3.41 -15.54 -26.79
C HIS A 28 -4.81 -15.65 -27.41
N SER A 29 -5.78 -14.87 -26.92
CA SER A 29 -7.15 -14.85 -27.44
C SER A 29 -7.29 -13.93 -28.64
N SER A 30 -8.22 -14.24 -29.55
CA SER A 30 -8.59 -13.32 -30.64
C SER A 30 -9.27 -12.06 -30.09
N LEU A 31 -9.28 -10.98 -30.87
CA LEU A 31 -9.96 -9.74 -30.49
C LEU A 31 -11.47 -9.93 -30.25
N ASP A 32 -12.13 -10.79 -31.03
CA ASP A 32 -13.56 -11.08 -30.84
C ASP A 32 -13.83 -11.85 -29.54
N SER A 33 -12.92 -12.76 -29.17
CA SER A 33 -12.96 -13.45 -27.88
C SER A 33 -12.74 -12.47 -26.73
N LEU A 34 -11.78 -11.54 -26.87
CA LEU A 34 -11.53 -10.50 -25.87
C LEU A 34 -12.72 -9.57 -25.67
N ARG A 35 -13.40 -9.14 -26.75
CA ARG A 35 -14.63 -8.33 -26.66
C ARG A 35 -15.75 -9.06 -25.92
N SER A 36 -15.77 -10.39 -25.99
CA SER A 36 -16.78 -11.24 -25.37
C SER A 36 -16.37 -11.76 -23.99
N SER A 37 -15.15 -11.45 -23.52
CA SER A 37 -14.56 -12.00 -22.29
C SER A 37 -15.15 -11.43 -21.00
N GLY A 38 -15.97 -10.37 -21.09
CA GLY A 38 -16.55 -9.71 -19.92
C GLY A 38 -15.55 -8.90 -19.09
N LEU A 39 -14.36 -8.60 -19.62
CA LEU A 39 -13.40 -7.71 -18.96
C LEU A 39 -13.99 -6.32 -18.77
N ASP A 40 -14.01 -5.85 -17.52
CA ASP A 40 -14.45 -4.50 -17.17
C ASP A 40 -13.33 -3.48 -17.45
N VAL A 41 -13.12 -3.21 -18.74
CA VAL A 41 -12.12 -2.23 -19.21
C VAL A 41 -12.38 -0.82 -18.64
N PRO A 42 -13.62 -0.29 -18.57
CA PRO A 42 -13.88 1.02 -17.97
C PRO A 42 -13.44 1.12 -16.51
N SER A 43 -13.68 0.08 -15.70
CA SER A 43 -13.21 0.03 -14.31
C SER A 43 -11.69 0.01 -14.23
N GLU A 44 -11.03 -0.78 -15.09
CA GLU A 44 -9.56 -0.85 -15.13
C GLU A 44 -8.91 0.47 -15.55
N LEU A 45 -9.49 1.19 -16.52
CA LEU A 45 -9.03 2.53 -16.88
C LEU A 45 -9.22 3.52 -15.72
N SER A 46 -10.37 3.48 -15.06
CA SER A 46 -10.65 4.35 -13.90
C SER A 46 -9.66 4.10 -12.76
N ARG A 47 -9.31 2.83 -12.51
CA ARG A 47 -8.27 2.41 -11.55
C ARG A 47 -6.92 3.02 -11.89
N VAL A 48 -6.50 2.95 -13.15
CA VAL A 48 -5.22 3.53 -13.60
C VAL A 48 -5.19 5.04 -13.38
N PHE A 49 -6.25 5.76 -13.73
CA PHE A 49 -6.31 7.21 -13.50
C PHE A 49 -6.25 7.57 -12.00
N GLN A 50 -6.94 6.81 -11.15
CA GLN A 50 -6.92 7.04 -9.70
C GLN A 50 -5.52 6.88 -9.08
N ILE A 51 -4.66 6.04 -9.66
CA ILE A 51 -3.27 5.84 -9.22
C ILE A 51 -2.35 6.97 -9.69
N VAL A 52 -2.68 7.58 -10.84
CA VAL A 52 -1.86 8.63 -11.49
C VAL A 52 -2.10 10.01 -10.87
N GLU A 53 -3.31 10.27 -10.39
CA GLU A 53 -3.68 11.56 -9.85
C GLU A 53 -3.18 11.76 -8.40
N PRO A 54 -2.58 12.93 -8.08
CA PRO A 54 -2.22 13.24 -6.71
C PRO A 54 -3.50 13.41 -5.87
N LEU A 55 -3.50 12.82 -4.68
CA LEU A 55 -4.57 13.00 -3.71
C LEU A 55 -4.45 14.33 -2.97
N ILE A 56 -3.22 14.71 -2.65
CA ILE A 56 -2.87 15.96 -2.00
C ILE A 56 -1.74 16.57 -2.82
N ASP A 57 -1.90 17.84 -3.19
CA ASP A 57 -0.85 18.67 -3.77
C ASP A 57 -0.93 20.02 -3.08
N ASP A 58 -0.19 20.15 -1.98
CA ASP A 58 -0.17 21.36 -1.15
C ASP A 58 1.22 21.58 -0.56
N ASP A 59 1.64 22.84 -0.48
CA ASP A 59 2.83 23.34 0.21
C ASP A 59 4.08 22.43 0.10
N GLY A 60 4.45 22.05 -1.13
CA GLY A 60 5.64 21.20 -1.37
C GLY A 60 5.40 19.69 -1.33
N HIS A 61 4.27 19.24 -0.82
CA HIS A 61 3.94 17.83 -0.61
C HIS A 61 2.98 17.33 -1.69
N ARG A 62 3.41 16.32 -2.43
CA ARG A 62 2.56 15.63 -3.42
C ARG A 62 2.34 14.20 -2.97
N VAL A 63 1.17 13.89 -2.43
CA VAL A 63 0.81 12.55 -1.94
C VAL A 63 0.05 11.81 -3.03
N HIS A 64 0.50 10.60 -3.32
CA HIS A 64 -0.12 9.69 -4.29
C HIS A 64 -0.46 8.38 -3.61
N PHE A 65 -1.42 7.66 -4.17
CA PHE A 65 -1.49 6.23 -3.90
C PHE A 65 -0.26 5.51 -4.45
N VAL A 66 0.13 4.42 -3.78
CA VAL A 66 1.07 3.43 -4.35
C VAL A 66 0.51 2.91 -5.68
N SER A 67 1.38 2.65 -6.67
CA SER A 67 0.95 2.07 -7.96
C SER A 67 1.16 0.57 -8.07
N GLU A 68 1.95 -0.01 -7.16
CA GLU A 68 2.35 -1.41 -7.19
C GLU A 68 2.56 -1.95 -5.78
N LEU A 69 2.41 -3.27 -5.63
CA LEU A 69 2.59 -3.98 -4.37
C LEU A 69 4.02 -3.88 -3.83
N PHE A 70 5.01 -3.70 -4.71
CA PHE A 70 6.40 -3.53 -4.30
C PHE A 70 6.60 -2.33 -3.38
N ASP A 71 6.00 -1.18 -3.70
CA ASP A 71 6.07 0.00 -2.85
C ASP A 71 5.27 -0.18 -1.55
N VAL A 72 4.17 -0.96 -1.56
CA VAL A 72 3.42 -1.33 -0.34
C VAL A 72 4.33 -2.09 0.62
N ILE A 73 5.02 -3.12 0.14
CA ILE A 73 5.92 -3.93 0.96
C ILE A 73 7.10 -3.09 1.44
N ARG A 74 7.68 -2.23 0.59
CA ARG A 74 8.76 -1.33 1.02
C ARG A 74 8.33 -0.33 2.08
N ASN A 75 7.12 0.23 1.98
CA ASN A 75 6.56 1.07 3.03
C ASN A 75 6.38 0.29 4.34
N LEU A 76 5.93 -0.96 4.28
CA LEU A 76 5.79 -1.82 5.45
C LEU A 76 7.14 -2.06 6.15
N HIS A 77 8.18 -2.44 5.41
CA HIS A 77 9.53 -2.61 5.96
C HIS A 77 10.07 -1.31 6.55
N ARG A 78 9.86 -0.21 5.83
CA ARG A 78 10.28 1.12 6.28
C ARG A 78 9.60 1.52 7.58
N TRP A 79 8.29 1.31 7.71
CA TRP A 79 7.55 1.59 8.94
C TRP A 79 8.16 0.86 10.14
N ASN A 80 8.44 -0.44 10.01
CA ASN A 80 9.04 -1.24 11.08
C ASN A 80 10.42 -0.66 11.45
N SER A 81 11.29 -0.41 10.45
CA SER A 81 12.62 0.15 10.70
C SER A 81 12.62 1.54 11.33
N GLU A 82 11.63 2.39 11.00
CA GLU A 82 11.57 3.75 11.51
C GLU A 82 10.97 3.78 12.92
N VAL A 83 9.92 2.99 13.20
CA VAL A 83 9.23 2.98 14.50
C VAL A 83 10.05 2.32 15.61
N ASP A 84 10.99 1.45 15.26
CA ASP A 84 11.90 0.79 16.20
C ASP A 84 13.00 1.71 16.74
N THR A 85 13.14 2.92 16.18
CA THR A 85 14.06 3.94 16.69
C THR A 85 13.41 4.74 17.82
N ALA A 86 14.22 5.27 18.75
CA ALA A 86 13.70 6.12 19.85
C ALA A 86 12.97 7.37 19.30
N ASP A 87 13.55 8.03 18.31
CA ASP A 87 12.96 9.21 17.67
C ASP A 87 11.67 8.85 16.90
N GLY A 88 11.67 7.74 16.17
CA GLY A 88 10.51 7.27 15.43
C GLY A 88 9.36 6.85 16.34
N ALA A 89 9.65 6.14 17.45
CA ALA A 89 8.66 5.79 18.46
C ALA A 89 8.05 7.05 19.12
N ALA A 90 8.88 8.03 19.47
CA ALA A 90 8.42 9.30 20.05
C ALA A 90 7.54 10.11 19.08
N LEU A 91 7.88 10.08 17.79
CA LEU A 91 7.14 10.75 16.73
C LEU A 91 5.82 10.04 16.40
N TRP A 92 5.87 8.72 16.21
CA TRP A 92 4.71 7.90 15.88
C TRP A 92 3.71 7.83 17.04
N LYS A 93 4.23 7.76 18.27
CA LYS A 93 3.48 7.51 19.51
C LYS A 93 2.72 6.19 19.43
N ARG A 94 1.61 6.06 20.17
CA ARG A 94 0.73 4.89 20.10
C ARG A 94 -0.50 5.22 19.27
N ARG A 95 -0.76 4.45 18.20
CA ARG A 95 -1.91 4.67 17.30
C ARG A 95 -2.87 3.51 17.27
N THR A 96 -4.16 3.82 17.13
CA THR A 96 -5.21 2.80 17.00
C THR A 96 -5.36 2.39 15.55
N VAL A 97 -5.24 1.09 15.25
CA VAL A 97 -5.22 0.56 13.89
C VAL A 97 -6.20 -0.60 13.76
N THR A 98 -6.97 -0.60 12.66
CA THR A 98 -7.90 -1.68 12.30
C THR A 98 -7.34 -2.57 11.19
N TYR A 99 -6.72 -1.97 10.17
CA TYR A 99 -6.27 -2.67 8.97
C TYR A 99 -4.75 -2.72 8.91
N PHE A 100 -4.20 -3.92 8.77
CA PHE A 100 -2.77 -4.16 8.71
C PHE A 100 -2.42 -4.81 7.38
N VAL A 101 -1.39 -4.28 6.70
CA VAL A 101 -0.75 -5.00 5.60
C VAL A 101 0.15 -6.07 6.20
N PHE A 102 0.14 -7.26 5.59
CA PHE A 102 0.99 -8.37 5.96
C PHE A 102 1.95 -8.72 4.82
N ASP A 103 3.24 -8.86 5.14
CA ASP A 103 4.23 -9.45 4.23
C ASP A 103 4.45 -10.92 4.59
N PRO A 104 4.02 -11.89 3.75
CA PRO A 104 4.14 -13.31 4.05
C PRO A 104 5.59 -13.81 4.12
N VAL A 105 6.55 -13.10 3.51
CA VAL A 105 7.96 -13.51 3.48
C VAL A 105 8.65 -13.13 4.79
N SER A 106 8.57 -11.86 5.18
CA SER A 106 9.21 -11.37 6.40
C SER A 106 8.36 -11.56 7.67
N LYS A 107 7.08 -11.93 7.51
CA LYS A 107 6.06 -11.99 8.57
C LYS A 107 5.86 -10.67 9.32
N LEU A 108 6.23 -9.56 8.69
CA LEU A 108 6.04 -8.24 9.25
C LEU A 108 4.63 -7.71 8.95
N PHE A 109 4.18 -6.79 9.80
CA PHE A 109 2.94 -6.06 9.63
C PHE A 109 3.20 -4.55 9.67
N ALA A 110 2.29 -3.78 9.07
CA ALA A 110 2.27 -2.33 9.23
C ALA A 110 0.85 -1.78 9.01
N PRO A 111 0.52 -0.59 9.54
CA PRO A 111 -0.78 0.04 9.31
C PRO A 111 -1.04 0.29 7.82
N SER A 112 -2.21 -0.11 7.32
CA SER A 112 -2.55 0.01 5.89
C SER A 112 -2.47 1.45 5.37
N LYS A 113 -2.84 2.42 6.21
CA LYS A 113 -2.76 3.85 5.90
C LYS A 113 -1.31 4.29 5.65
N TYR A 114 -0.33 3.71 6.34
CA TYR A 114 1.08 4.04 6.07
C TYR A 114 1.55 3.43 4.75
N CYS A 115 1.12 2.19 4.47
CA CYS A 115 1.57 1.45 3.29
C CYS A 115 0.94 1.92 1.97
N ALA A 116 -0.25 2.55 2.02
CA ALA A 116 -1.03 2.86 0.83
C ALA A 116 -0.61 4.13 0.07
N TYR A 117 0.33 4.93 0.60
CA TYR A 117 0.69 6.20 -0.02
C TYR A 117 2.19 6.31 -0.27
N VAL A 118 2.53 7.10 -1.28
CA VAL A 118 3.90 7.48 -1.65
C VAL A 118 3.97 8.97 -1.87
N MET A 119 5.18 9.50 -1.77
CA MET A 119 5.46 10.92 -1.94
C MET A 119 6.56 11.07 -2.96
N PRO A 120 6.21 11.15 -4.26
CA PRO A 120 7.19 11.28 -5.32
C PRO A 120 8.11 12.46 -5.07
N VAL A 121 9.39 12.26 -5.34
CA VAL A 121 10.41 13.30 -5.23
C VAL A 121 10.06 14.39 -6.24
N ARG A 122 9.86 15.63 -5.79
CA ARG A 122 9.83 16.77 -6.72
C ARG A 122 11.21 16.85 -7.36
N SER A 123 11.27 16.89 -8.69
CA SER A 123 12.50 16.80 -9.48
C SER A 123 13.62 17.67 -8.87
N GLY A 124 14.56 17.02 -8.21
CA GLY A 124 15.80 17.61 -7.68
C GLY A 124 17.00 17.07 -8.46
N PRO A 125 18.23 17.59 -8.23
CA PRO A 125 19.42 17.10 -8.91
C PRO A 125 19.55 15.59 -8.78
N ILE A 126 19.75 14.90 -9.91
CA ILE A 126 19.96 13.45 -9.98
C ILE A 126 21.13 13.10 -9.05
N GLY A 127 20.90 12.37 -7.96
CA GLY A 127 21.96 11.88 -7.07
C GLY A 127 21.74 12.04 -5.55
N SER A 128 20.70 12.73 -5.08
CA SER A 128 20.42 12.75 -3.63
C SER A 128 19.76 11.43 -3.18
N ALA A 129 20.56 10.51 -2.64
CA ALA A 129 20.14 9.17 -2.20
C ALA A 129 18.99 9.12 -1.15
N SER A 130 18.64 10.26 -0.54
CA SER A 130 17.59 10.36 0.47
C SER A 130 16.16 10.30 -0.08
N ALA A 131 15.98 10.39 -1.40
CA ALA A 131 14.67 10.63 -1.99
C ALA A 131 14.08 9.33 -2.58
N THR A 132 13.74 8.37 -1.73
CA THR A 132 13.16 7.09 -2.18
C THR A 132 11.72 7.19 -2.65
N GLY A 133 11.09 8.38 -2.60
CA GLY A 133 9.68 8.54 -2.98
C GLY A 133 8.66 7.80 -2.11
N LEU A 134 9.11 7.01 -1.13
CA LEU A 134 8.29 6.24 -0.20
C LEU A 134 7.71 7.13 0.91
N MET A 135 6.68 6.62 1.59
CA MET A 135 6.20 7.22 2.82
C MET A 135 7.28 7.15 3.91
N ASN A 136 7.36 8.17 4.76
CA ASN A 136 8.23 8.20 5.95
C ASN A 136 7.43 8.70 7.16
N LEU A 137 7.83 8.32 8.37
CA LEU A 137 7.15 8.68 9.61
C LEU A 137 7.01 10.20 9.81
N GLN A 138 8.06 10.97 9.50
CA GLN A 138 8.04 12.43 9.66
C GLN A 138 6.95 13.07 8.83
N THR A 139 6.79 12.62 7.60
CA THR A 139 5.79 13.20 6.69
C THR A 139 4.41 12.64 7.00
N TYR A 140 4.29 11.34 7.27
CA TYR A 140 3.04 10.73 7.73
C TYR A 140 2.44 11.48 8.92
N CYS A 141 3.27 11.84 9.92
CA CYS A 141 2.80 12.53 11.12
C CYS A 141 2.52 14.02 10.92
N LYS A 142 3.04 14.64 9.85
CA LYS A 142 2.72 16.02 9.45
C LYS A 142 1.43 16.10 8.62
N LEU A 143 1.11 15.05 7.86
CA LEU A 143 -0.15 14.95 7.13
C LEU A 143 -1.28 14.89 8.15
N ASP A 144 -2.10 15.95 8.17
CA ASP A 144 -3.18 16.10 9.14
C ASP A 144 -4.17 14.93 9.03
N GLU A 145 -4.52 14.34 10.17
CA GLU A 145 -5.54 13.30 10.25
C GLU A 145 -6.95 13.83 9.91
N THR A 146 -7.14 15.15 9.89
CA THR A 146 -8.42 15.76 9.47
C THR A 146 -8.60 15.82 7.95
N ASP A 147 -7.54 15.64 7.16
CA ASP A 147 -7.67 15.60 5.70
C ASP A 147 -8.29 14.26 5.27
N ARG A 148 -9.56 14.33 4.88
CA ARG A 148 -10.35 13.17 4.41
C ARG A 148 -9.75 12.49 3.16
N ARG A 149 -8.80 13.13 2.48
CA ARG A 149 -8.06 12.55 1.35
C ARG A 149 -6.99 11.58 1.82
N PHE A 150 -6.48 11.76 3.05
CA PHE A 150 -5.52 10.90 3.72
C PHE A 150 -6.21 10.13 4.85
N ASP A 151 -7.02 9.14 4.48
CA ASP A 151 -7.87 8.37 5.41
C ASP A 151 -7.58 6.86 5.35
N GLY A 152 -7.86 6.15 6.45
CA GLY A 152 -7.64 4.71 6.57
C GLY A 152 -8.61 3.86 5.74
N ASN A 153 -9.86 4.28 5.56
CA ASN A 153 -10.79 3.59 4.68
C ASN A 153 -10.39 3.76 3.21
N ARG A 154 -9.95 4.96 2.81
CA ARG A 154 -9.42 5.19 1.46
C ARG A 154 -8.19 4.32 1.18
N ALA A 155 -7.27 4.23 2.14
CA ALA A 155 -6.09 3.37 2.04
C ALA A 155 -6.49 1.90 1.83
N ARG A 156 -7.36 1.37 2.69
CA ARG A 156 -7.87 0.00 2.56
C ARG A 156 -8.55 -0.24 1.22
N THR A 157 -9.47 0.63 0.82
CA THR A 157 -10.22 0.50 -0.45
C THR A 157 -9.27 0.53 -1.65
N HIS A 158 -8.25 1.38 -1.63
CA HIS A 158 -7.25 1.41 -2.69
C HIS A 158 -6.46 0.09 -2.76
N LEU A 159 -5.95 -0.40 -1.62
CA LEU A 159 -5.18 -1.64 -1.57
C LEU A 159 -6.01 -2.85 -2.06
N THR A 160 -7.30 -2.92 -1.69
CA THR A 160 -8.17 -4.02 -2.13
C THR A 160 -8.60 -3.89 -3.58
N ASN A 161 -9.12 -2.73 -3.98
CA ASN A 161 -9.79 -2.59 -5.28
C ASN A 161 -8.81 -2.28 -6.41
N ASN A 162 -7.64 -1.70 -6.11
CA ASN A 162 -6.73 -1.21 -7.14
C ASN A 162 -5.41 -1.98 -7.23
N LEU A 163 -5.04 -2.72 -6.17
CA LEU A 163 -3.83 -3.55 -6.11
C LEU A 163 -4.11 -5.04 -5.89
N GLY A 164 -5.38 -5.43 -5.82
CA GLY A 164 -5.81 -6.82 -5.66
C GLY A 164 -5.41 -7.47 -4.34
N MET A 165 -5.15 -6.66 -3.29
CA MET A 165 -4.93 -7.22 -1.96
C MET A 165 -6.23 -7.80 -1.40
N LYS A 166 -6.14 -8.95 -0.74
CA LYS A 166 -7.30 -9.60 -0.12
C LYS A 166 -7.44 -9.15 1.33
N LEU A 167 -8.64 -8.71 1.69
CA LEU A 167 -8.98 -8.42 3.08
C LEU A 167 -9.46 -9.69 3.76
N VAL A 168 -8.77 -10.11 4.82
CA VAL A 168 -9.10 -11.30 5.60
C VAL A 168 -9.17 -10.97 7.09
N THR A 169 -9.90 -11.79 7.82
CA THR A 169 -10.04 -11.73 9.27
C THR A 169 -9.14 -12.76 9.96
N PRO A 170 -8.86 -12.59 11.26
CA PRO A 170 -8.13 -13.59 12.04
C PRO A 170 -8.74 -15.00 11.99
N ALA A 171 -10.07 -15.11 11.90
CA ALA A 171 -10.78 -16.38 11.82
C ALA A 171 -10.58 -17.09 10.48
N GLU A 172 -10.48 -16.34 9.38
CA GLU A 172 -10.26 -16.88 8.03
C GLU A 172 -8.81 -17.33 7.81
N MET A 173 -7.84 -16.68 8.49
CA MET A 173 -6.42 -17.03 8.38
C MET A 173 -5.73 -17.11 9.75
N PRO A 174 -5.91 -18.21 10.49
CA PRO A 174 -5.33 -18.37 11.84
C PRO A 174 -3.80 -18.28 11.86
N ALA A 175 -3.11 -18.77 10.83
CA ALA A 175 -1.65 -18.69 10.74
C ALA A 175 -1.14 -17.24 10.65
N VAL A 176 -1.87 -16.36 9.96
CA VAL A 176 -1.55 -14.92 9.89
C VAL A 176 -1.86 -14.26 11.23
N ALA A 177 -2.94 -14.67 11.90
CA ALA A 177 -3.28 -14.18 13.24
C ALA A 177 -2.18 -14.50 14.27
N SER A 178 -1.67 -15.74 14.28
CA SER A 178 -0.56 -16.11 15.18
C SER A 178 0.71 -15.29 14.92
N ALA A 179 1.07 -15.08 13.64
CA ALA A 179 2.21 -14.22 13.29
C ALA A 179 1.97 -12.77 13.72
N PHE A 180 0.72 -12.29 13.64
CA PHE A 180 0.36 -10.96 14.08
C PHE A 180 0.49 -10.80 15.60
N ASP A 181 0.10 -11.80 16.39
CA ASP A 181 0.24 -11.76 17.85
C ASP A 181 1.71 -11.70 18.27
N GLU A 182 2.57 -12.49 17.63
CA GLU A 182 4.04 -12.43 17.82
C GLU A 182 4.58 -11.03 17.49
N TRP A 183 4.23 -10.50 16.31
CA TRP A 183 4.66 -9.17 15.88
C TRP A 183 4.14 -8.06 16.80
N LEU A 184 2.87 -8.13 17.23
CA LEU A 184 2.22 -7.13 18.07
C LEU A 184 2.82 -7.11 19.47
N SER A 185 3.27 -8.25 20.00
CA SER A 185 3.96 -8.31 21.30
C SER A 185 5.19 -7.38 21.34
N MET A 186 5.94 -7.33 20.22
CA MET A 186 7.11 -6.47 20.04
C MET A 186 6.73 -5.01 19.79
N HIS A 187 5.58 -4.76 19.15
CA HIS A 187 5.15 -3.41 18.74
C HIS A 187 4.02 -2.82 19.59
N ASN A 188 3.73 -3.39 20.77
CA ASN A 188 2.57 -3.02 21.58
C ASN A 188 2.60 -1.55 22.06
N ALA A 189 3.81 -0.99 22.21
CA ALA A 189 4.03 0.39 22.63
C ALA A 189 3.62 1.38 21.53
N SER A 190 3.79 0.98 20.27
CA SER A 190 3.53 1.79 19.08
C SER A 190 2.14 1.55 18.48
N THR A 191 1.55 0.39 18.78
CA THR A 191 0.29 -0.06 18.16
C THR A 191 -0.77 -0.41 19.20
N LYS A 192 -1.97 0.09 18.97
CA LYS A 192 -3.20 -0.34 19.66
C LYS A 192 -4.15 -0.91 18.61
N VAL A 193 -4.66 -2.12 18.83
CA VAL A 193 -5.69 -2.68 17.94
C VAL A 193 -7.03 -2.02 18.24
N HIS A 194 -7.78 -1.68 17.19
CA HIS A 194 -9.13 -1.12 17.34
C HIS A 194 -10.09 -2.10 18.03
N SER A 195 -11.10 -1.59 18.73
CA SER A 195 -12.05 -2.40 19.52
C SER A 195 -12.86 -3.39 18.68
N THR A 196 -13.04 -3.12 17.39
CA THR A 196 -13.70 -4.03 16.43
C THR A 196 -12.80 -5.17 15.97
N GLY A 197 -11.58 -5.27 16.46
CA GLY A 197 -10.57 -6.24 16.05
C GLY A 197 -9.73 -5.80 14.86
N CYS A 198 -8.64 -6.54 14.63
CA CYS A 198 -7.77 -6.36 13.48
C CYS A 198 -8.29 -7.08 12.23
N LYS A 199 -7.89 -6.59 11.07
CA LYS A 199 -8.09 -7.21 9.75
C LYS A 199 -6.79 -7.11 8.96
N PHE A 200 -6.52 -8.13 8.16
CA PHE A 200 -5.28 -8.25 7.41
C PHE A 200 -5.51 -8.03 5.92
N LEU A 201 -4.64 -7.25 5.29
CA LEU A 201 -4.54 -7.09 3.86
C LEU A 201 -3.35 -7.94 3.41
N ILE A 202 -3.63 -9.01 2.69
CA ILE A 202 -2.63 -9.94 2.17
C ILE A 202 -2.42 -9.70 0.66
N PRO A 203 -1.18 -9.84 0.15
CA PRO A 203 -0.95 -9.77 -1.28
C PRO A 203 -1.74 -10.84 -2.05
N PRO A 204 -2.06 -10.60 -3.33
CA PRO A 204 -2.65 -11.61 -4.19
C PRO A 204 -1.70 -12.81 -4.34
N THR A 205 -2.28 -13.97 -4.66
CA THR A 205 -1.59 -15.27 -4.68
C THR A 205 -0.42 -15.35 -5.66
N TRP A 206 -0.46 -14.55 -6.72
CA TRP A 206 0.60 -14.43 -7.72
C TRP A 206 1.77 -13.53 -7.30
N TYR A 207 1.61 -12.73 -6.24
CA TYR A 207 2.64 -11.88 -5.68
C TYR A 207 3.34 -12.64 -4.55
N ARG A 208 4.34 -13.45 -4.89
CA ARG A 208 5.17 -14.23 -3.95
C ARG A 208 6.64 -13.92 -4.16
#